data_AF-A0AAN6ELR7-F1
#
_entry.id   AF-A0AAN6ELR7-F1
#
_cell.length_a   1.000
_cell.length_b   1.000
_cell.length_c   1.000
_cell.angle_alpha   90.00
_cell.angle_beta   90.00
_cell.angle_gamma   90.00
#
_symmetry.space_group_name_H-M   'P 1'
#
loop_
_entity.id
_entity.type
_entity.pdbx_description
1 polymer ?
#
loop_
_entity_poly.entity_id
_entity_poly.type
_entity_poly.pdbx_seq_one_letter_code
_entity_poly.pdbx_strand_id
1 'polypeptide(L)'
;MPLMLYALWDTWAAFMNFVNAMLLDKVGRIPIMVVGQIGCSISVAGFTACLARYGGTDNKLGNGFGVFFLYLFVTFFGGSMDASSYVYSSEIFPTSVRAQGAGFSVSGLFCFSLIYTMCAPVAFNNIGWKYYLIFIIVPLCGATLMGLFYPETKGLALEEIAAKFGDDVAVDLTHLSAEERARLDKSLVNEEVVEIEKA
;
A
#
# COMPACT_ATOMS: atom_id res chain seq x y z
N MET A 1 7.54 -11.17 29.00
CA MET A 1 7.67 -9.83 28.39
C MET A 1 7.50 -9.79 26.87
N PRO A 2 8.10 -10.66 26.04
CA PRO A 2 7.99 -10.51 24.58
C PRO A 2 6.54 -10.66 24.06
N LEU A 3 5.77 -11.64 24.56
CA LEU A 3 4.40 -11.91 24.09
C LEU A 3 3.42 -10.73 24.27
N MET A 4 3.54 -9.99 25.37
CA MET A 4 2.65 -8.84 25.64
C MET A 4 2.95 -7.67 24.70
N LEU A 5 4.22 -7.44 24.38
CA LEU A 5 4.61 -6.40 23.42
C LEU A 5 4.14 -6.73 22.00
N TYR A 6 4.17 -8.01 21.62
CA TYR A 6 3.59 -8.47 20.35
C TYR A 6 2.07 -8.32 20.32
N ALA A 7 1.37 -8.70 21.39
CA ALA A 7 -0.09 -8.52 21.45
C ALA A 7 -0.50 -7.05 21.32
N LEU A 8 0.23 -6.14 21.99
CA LEU A 8 0.00 -4.69 21.87
C LEU A 8 0.33 -4.17 20.47
N TRP A 9 1.39 -4.68 19.85
CA TRP A 9 1.76 -4.36 18.48
C TRP A 9 0.64 -4.70 17.50
N ASP A 10 0.15 -5.94 17.55
CA ASP A 10 -0.89 -6.41 16.63
C ASP A 10 -2.21 -5.68 16.84
N THR A 11 -2.58 -5.42 18.10
CA THR A 11 -3.78 -4.64 18.43
C THR A 11 -3.69 -3.22 17.88
N TRP A 12 -2.53 -2.57 18.02
CA TRP A 12 -2.30 -1.24 17.49
C TRP A 12 -2.27 -1.22 15.96
N ALA A 13 -1.64 -2.21 15.33
CA ALA A 13 -1.63 -2.39 13.89
C ALA A 13 -3.04 -2.53 13.31
N ALA A 14 -3.89 -3.32 13.97
CA ALA A 14 -5.29 -3.50 13.58
C ALA A 14 -6.08 -2.19 13.67
N PHE A 15 -5.90 -1.43 14.77
CA PHE A 15 -6.53 -0.13 14.94
C PHE A 15 -6.08 0.87 13.86
N MET A 16 -4.79 0.92 13.54
CA MET A 16 -4.25 1.80 12.49
C MET A 16 -4.73 1.41 11.10
N ASN A 17 -4.87 0.12 10.79
CA ASN A 17 -5.47 -0.35 9.55
C ASN A 17 -6.92 0.10 9.39
N PHE A 18 -7.70 0.08 10.48
CA PHE A 18 -9.05 0.62 10.47
C PHE A 18 -9.07 2.12 10.16
N VAL A 19 -8.13 2.89 10.75
CA VAL A 19 -7.95 4.31 10.44
C VAL A 19 -7.58 4.53 8.98
N ASN A 20 -6.67 3.71 8.43
CA ASN A 20 -6.29 3.77 7.02
C ASN A 20 -7.50 3.61 6.09
N ALA A 21 -8.35 2.61 6.34
CA ALA A 21 -9.57 2.39 5.55
C ALA A 21 -10.48 3.63 5.52
N MET A 22 -10.59 4.38 6.62
CA MET A 22 -11.38 5.61 6.67
C MET A 22 -10.72 6.82 5.98
N LEU A 23 -9.39 6.85 5.90
CA LEU A 23 -8.63 7.94 5.30
C LEU A 23 -8.37 7.75 3.81
N LEU A 24 -8.28 6.50 3.36
CA LEU A 24 -7.93 6.11 1.99
C LEU A 24 -8.81 6.81 0.94
N ASP A 25 -10.12 6.82 1.15
CA ASP A 25 -11.07 7.45 0.23
C ASP A 25 -11.09 8.98 0.32
N LYS A 26 -10.61 9.56 1.44
CA LYS A 26 -10.57 11.02 1.63
C LYS A 26 -9.30 11.63 1.08
N VAL A 27 -8.15 10.98 1.24
CA VAL A 27 -6.85 11.51 0.83
C VAL A 27 -6.54 11.12 -0.61
N GLY A 28 -6.69 9.84 -0.95
CA GLY A 28 -6.22 9.26 -2.21
C GLY A 28 -5.18 8.17 -1.95
N ARG A 29 -4.99 7.30 -2.95
CA ARG A 29 -4.17 6.07 -2.78
C ARG A 29 -2.68 6.40 -2.81
N ILE A 30 -2.23 7.26 -3.72
CA ILE A 30 -0.80 7.53 -3.88
C ILE A 30 -0.25 8.42 -2.76
N PRO A 31 -0.86 9.57 -2.41
CA PRO A 31 -0.35 10.43 -1.35
C PRO A 31 -0.28 9.73 0.01
N ILE A 32 -1.28 8.92 0.36
CA ILE A 32 -1.30 8.21 1.64
C ILE A 32 -0.16 7.18 1.69
N MET A 33 0.05 6.41 0.61
CA MET A 33 1.14 5.43 0.53
C MET A 33 2.52 6.11 0.53
N VAL A 34 2.70 7.25 -0.14
CA VAL A 34 3.99 7.97 -0.18
C VAL A 34 4.34 8.51 1.21
N VAL A 35 3.40 9.19 1.88
CA VAL A 35 3.60 9.70 3.24
C VAL A 35 3.89 8.56 4.21
N GLY A 36 3.16 7.46 4.07
CA GLY A 36 3.36 6.23 4.80
C GLY A 36 4.77 5.69 4.69
N GLN A 37 5.25 5.53 3.46
CA GLN A 37 6.54 4.93 3.18
C GLN A 37 7.70 5.81 3.66
N ILE A 38 7.57 7.14 3.56
CA ILE A 38 8.52 8.08 4.15
C ILE A 38 8.51 7.99 5.68
N GLY A 39 7.32 7.95 6.30
CA GLY A 39 7.16 7.82 7.75
C GLY A 39 7.75 6.50 8.29
N CYS A 40 7.56 5.40 7.57
CA CYS A 40 8.19 4.11 7.84
C CYS A 40 9.72 4.21 7.80
N SER A 41 10.29 4.80 6.75
CA SER A 41 11.76 4.96 6.63
C SER A 41 12.35 5.82 7.75
N ILE A 42 11.69 6.92 8.13
CA ILE A 42 12.13 7.77 9.25
C ILE A 42 12.07 6.99 10.57
N SER A 43 11.01 6.20 10.78
CA SER A 43 10.84 5.38 11.97
C SER A 43 11.93 4.31 12.08
N VAL A 44 12.22 3.61 10.98
CA VAL A 44 13.31 2.61 10.93
C VAL A 44 14.67 3.27 11.12
N ALA A 45 14.89 4.48 10.59
CA ALA A 45 16.13 5.23 10.83
C ALA A 45 16.33 5.56 12.31
N GLY A 46 15.27 6.03 12.99
CA GLY A 46 15.28 6.30 14.43
C GLY A 46 15.53 5.03 15.26
N PHE A 47 14.85 3.93 14.91
CA PHE A 47 15.07 2.62 15.54
C PHE A 47 16.52 2.16 15.37
N THR A 48 17.06 2.25 14.14
CA THR A 48 18.42 1.82 13.82
C THR A 48 19.47 2.63 14.58
N ALA A 49 19.27 3.95 14.72
CA ALA A 49 20.14 4.81 15.51
C ALA A 49 20.14 4.42 17.00
N CYS A 50 18.95 4.13 17.56
CA CYS A 50 18.83 3.67 18.94
C CYS A 50 19.50 2.29 19.13
N LEU A 51 19.27 1.36 18.21
CA LEU A 51 19.86 0.03 18.24
C LEU A 51 21.39 0.08 18.15
N ALA A 52 21.94 0.88 17.23
CA ALA A 52 23.37 1.02 17.05
C ALA A 52 24.06 1.64 18.27
N ARG A 53 23.39 2.54 19.00
CA ARG A 53 23.98 3.28 20.13
C ARG A 53 23.76 2.60 21.48
N TYR A 54 22.61 1.98 21.68
CA TYR A 54 22.13 1.49 22.98
C TYR A 54 21.80 0.00 22.99
N GLY A 55 21.76 -0.66 21.82
CA GLY A 55 21.51 -2.10 21.73
C GLY A 55 22.51 -2.90 22.57
N GLY A 56 21.98 -3.78 23.43
CA GLY A 56 22.80 -4.58 24.34
C GLY A 56 23.34 -3.85 25.57
N THR A 57 22.95 -2.57 25.77
CA THR A 57 23.29 -1.81 26.99
C THR A 57 22.14 -1.79 27.99
N ASP A 58 22.43 -1.53 29.27
CA ASP A 58 21.42 -1.33 30.32
C ASP A 58 20.72 0.04 30.28
N ASN A 59 20.95 0.83 29.23
CA ASN A 59 20.30 2.13 29.07
C ASN A 59 18.81 1.96 28.72
N LYS A 60 17.98 1.89 29.76
CA LYS A 60 16.52 1.74 29.65
C LYS A 60 15.86 2.83 28.81
N LEU A 61 16.37 4.06 28.88
CA LEU A 61 15.80 5.21 28.18
C LEU A 61 16.08 5.13 26.67
N GLY A 62 17.31 4.82 26.28
CA GLY A 62 17.69 4.60 24.88
C GLY A 62 16.97 3.41 24.24
N ASN A 63 16.88 2.29 24.97
CA ASN A 63 16.11 1.13 24.52
C ASN A 63 14.59 1.43 24.44
N GLY A 64 14.07 2.27 25.34
CA GLY A 64 12.69 2.75 25.31
C GLY A 64 12.36 3.55 24.05
N PHE A 65 13.26 4.44 23.61
CA PHE A 65 13.11 5.14 22.32
C PHE A 65 13.14 4.20 21.13
N GLY A 66 13.93 3.12 21.17
CA GLY A 66 13.89 2.07 20.16
C GLY A 66 12.49 1.46 20.02
N VAL A 67 11.84 1.13 21.15
CA VAL A 67 10.45 0.63 21.16
C VAL A 67 9.48 1.67 20.61
N PHE A 68 9.63 2.94 21.00
CA PHE A 68 8.81 4.03 20.46
C PHE A 68 8.90 4.11 18.92
N PHE A 69 10.10 4.06 18.35
CA PHE A 69 10.27 4.10 16.89
C PHE A 69 9.69 2.87 16.18
N LEU A 70 9.70 1.69 16.80
CA LEU A 70 8.99 0.53 16.28
C LEU A 70 7.47 0.79 16.25
N TYR A 71 6.89 1.31 17.34
CA TYR A 71 5.46 1.65 17.37
C TYR A 71 5.10 2.77 16.37
N LEU A 72 6.01 3.71 16.17
CA LEU A 72 5.84 4.74 15.14
C LEU A 72 5.85 4.12 13.73
N PHE A 73 6.74 3.15 13.46
CA PHE A 73 6.75 2.42 12.20
C PHE A 73 5.41 1.76 11.90
N VAL A 74 4.84 1.00 12.84
CA VAL A 74 3.54 0.33 12.62
C VAL A 74 2.38 1.32 12.51
N THR A 75 2.48 2.48 13.15
CA THR A 75 1.51 3.59 12.99
C THR A 75 1.46 4.06 11.55
N PHE A 76 2.61 4.31 10.93
CA PHE A 76 2.65 4.66 9.51
C PHE A 76 2.29 3.47 8.63
N PHE A 77 2.90 2.31 8.83
CA PHE A 77 2.67 1.13 7.98
C PHE A 77 1.20 0.71 7.94
N GLY A 78 0.59 0.46 9.10
CA GLY A 78 -0.82 0.10 9.18
C GLY A 78 -1.75 1.26 8.81
N GLY A 79 -1.39 2.49 9.19
CA GLY A 79 -2.20 3.69 8.95
C GLY A 79 -2.22 4.20 7.52
N SER A 80 -1.41 3.65 6.62
CA SER A 80 -1.28 4.23 5.28
C SER A 80 -0.84 3.28 4.16
N MET A 81 -0.07 2.24 4.46
CA MET A 81 0.53 1.38 3.43
C MET A 81 -0.21 0.06 3.26
N ASP A 82 -0.50 -0.60 4.38
CA ASP A 82 -0.99 -1.99 4.42
C ASP A 82 -2.26 -2.17 3.58
N ALA A 83 -3.43 -1.73 4.06
CA ALA A 83 -4.68 -1.82 3.30
C ALA A 83 -4.63 -1.11 1.92
N SER A 84 -3.97 0.04 1.84
CA SER A 84 -3.90 0.85 0.62
C SER A 84 -3.21 0.12 -0.53
N SER A 85 -2.16 -0.64 -0.25
CA SER A 85 -1.40 -1.38 -1.25
C SER A 85 -2.24 -2.46 -1.94
N TYR A 86 -3.05 -3.18 -1.16
CA TYR A 86 -3.98 -4.18 -1.69
C TYR A 86 -5.08 -3.54 -2.52
N VAL A 87 -5.67 -2.44 -2.03
CA VAL A 87 -6.71 -1.70 -2.77
C VAL A 87 -6.15 -1.18 -4.10
N TYR A 88 -5.01 -0.48 -4.06
CA TYR A 88 -4.39 0.04 -5.27
C TYR A 88 -4.04 -1.07 -6.26
N SER A 89 -3.50 -2.21 -5.80
CA SER A 89 -3.23 -3.36 -6.67
C SER A 89 -4.49 -3.87 -7.39
N SER A 90 -5.66 -3.80 -6.75
CA SER A 90 -6.92 -4.25 -7.36
C SER A 90 -7.52 -3.24 -8.35
N GLU A 91 -7.17 -1.96 -8.20
CA GLU A 91 -7.67 -0.84 -9.02
C GLU A 91 -6.89 -0.70 -10.33
N ILE A 92 -5.58 -1.00 -10.34
CA ILE A 92 -4.72 -0.83 -11.54
C ILE A 92 -4.91 -1.91 -12.61
N PHE A 93 -5.47 -3.07 -12.27
CA PHE A 93 -5.66 -4.14 -13.24
C PHE A 93 -7.04 -4.05 -13.91
N PRO A 94 -7.11 -4.24 -15.25
CA PRO A 94 -8.38 -4.28 -15.96
C PRO A 94 -9.22 -5.48 -15.48
N THR A 95 -10.55 -5.32 -15.56
CA THR A 95 -11.52 -6.26 -14.98
C THR A 95 -11.30 -7.72 -15.40
N SER A 96 -10.89 -7.94 -16.65
CA SER A 96 -10.65 -9.28 -17.22
C SER A 96 -9.51 -10.05 -16.55
N VAL A 97 -8.45 -9.35 -16.11
CA VAL A 97 -7.23 -9.95 -15.53
C VAL A 97 -7.02 -9.60 -14.06
N ARG A 98 -7.94 -8.84 -13.45
CA ARG A 98 -7.80 -8.31 -12.08
C ARG A 98 -7.44 -9.38 -11.05
N ALA A 99 -8.13 -10.53 -11.08
CA ALA A 99 -7.85 -11.61 -10.12
C ALA A 99 -6.44 -12.21 -10.30
N GLN A 100 -5.99 -12.36 -11.54
CA GLN A 100 -4.66 -12.88 -11.86
C GLN A 100 -3.57 -11.87 -11.49
N GLY A 101 -3.78 -10.60 -11.83
CA GLY A 101 -2.89 -9.49 -11.50
C GLY A 101 -2.74 -9.32 -10.00
N ALA A 102 -3.84 -9.29 -9.25
CA ALA A 102 -3.80 -9.22 -7.78
C ALA A 102 -3.07 -10.44 -7.18
N GLY A 103 -3.31 -11.65 -7.70
CA GLY A 103 -2.58 -12.85 -7.28
C GLY A 103 -1.08 -12.75 -7.54
N PHE A 104 -0.67 -12.18 -8.67
CA PHE A 104 0.74 -11.92 -8.99
C PHE A 104 1.37 -10.85 -8.09
N SER A 105 0.65 -9.77 -7.78
CA SER A 105 1.11 -8.74 -6.83
C SER A 105 1.34 -9.33 -5.44
N VAL A 106 0.40 -10.13 -4.94
CA VAL A 106 0.51 -10.77 -3.63
C VAL A 106 1.63 -11.82 -3.61
N SER A 107 1.79 -12.61 -4.67
CA SER A 107 2.89 -13.58 -4.74
C SER A 107 4.25 -12.88 -4.79
N GLY A 108 4.36 -11.75 -5.50
CA GLY A 108 5.53 -10.86 -5.50
C GLY A 108 5.86 -10.36 -4.09
N LEU A 109 4.86 -9.83 -3.37
CA LEU A 109 5.01 -9.38 -1.97
C LEU A 109 5.61 -10.47 -1.08
N PHE A 110 5.05 -11.69 -1.12
CA PHE A 110 5.56 -12.80 -0.31
C PHE A 110 6.93 -13.29 -0.78
N CYS A 111 7.19 -13.31 -2.08
CA CYS A 111 8.49 -13.69 -2.62
C CYS A 111 9.61 -12.77 -2.12
N PHE A 112 9.42 -11.45 -2.21
CA PHE A 112 10.39 -10.50 -1.68
C PHE A 112 10.50 -10.56 -0.15
N SER A 113 9.38 -10.79 0.55
CA SER A 113 9.38 -10.99 2.01
C SER A 113 10.23 -12.20 2.42
N LEU A 114 10.16 -13.30 1.65
CA LEU A 114 11.00 -14.48 1.85
C LEU A 114 12.47 -14.17 1.61
N ILE A 115 12.81 -13.46 0.53
CA ILE A 115 14.19 -13.06 0.22
C ILE A 115 14.76 -12.25 1.39
N TYR A 116 14.05 -11.22 1.87
CA TYR A 116 14.53 -10.43 3.01
C TYR A 116 14.70 -11.28 4.27
N THR A 117 13.72 -12.13 4.59
CA THR A 117 13.75 -12.96 5.80
C THR A 117 14.87 -14.00 5.77
N MET A 118 15.11 -14.63 4.62
CA MET A 118 16.17 -15.64 4.45
C MET A 118 17.57 -15.00 4.43
N CYS A 119 17.71 -13.79 3.88
CA CYS A 119 18.98 -13.07 3.88
C CYS A 119 19.32 -12.44 5.25
N ALA A 120 18.32 -12.16 6.09
CA ALA A 120 18.50 -11.52 7.39
C ALA A 120 19.59 -12.15 8.29
N PRO A 121 19.63 -13.47 8.56
CA PRO A 121 20.65 -14.05 9.45
C PRO A 121 22.08 -13.87 8.91
N VAL A 122 22.27 -14.07 7.60
CA VAL A 122 23.58 -13.88 6.94
C VAL A 122 24.00 -12.41 6.99
N ALA A 123 23.06 -11.50 6.72
CA ALA A 123 23.32 -10.07 6.75
C ALA A 123 23.62 -9.58 8.17
N PHE A 124 22.86 -9.98 9.18
CA PHE A 124 23.13 -9.59 10.57
C PHE A 124 24.48 -10.12 11.07
N ASN A 125 24.91 -11.31 10.63
CA ASN A 125 26.21 -11.85 11.00
C ASN A 125 27.38 -11.08 10.35
N ASN A 126 27.23 -10.67 9.08
CA ASN A 126 28.31 -10.02 8.33
C ASN A 126 28.36 -8.49 8.50
N ILE A 127 27.20 -7.83 8.52
CA ILE A 127 27.08 -6.36 8.49
C ILE A 127 26.27 -5.79 9.67
N GLY A 128 25.69 -6.63 10.53
CA GLY A 128 25.02 -6.21 11.76
C GLY A 128 23.88 -5.22 11.52
N TRP A 129 23.87 -4.13 12.29
CA TRP A 129 22.84 -3.09 12.22
C TRP A 129 22.74 -2.40 10.85
N LYS A 130 23.79 -2.46 10.02
CA LYS A 130 23.78 -1.83 8.69
C LYS A 130 22.77 -2.46 7.75
N TYR A 131 22.34 -3.70 8.01
CA TYR A 131 21.27 -4.33 7.26
C TYR A 131 19.97 -3.50 7.27
N TYR A 132 19.70 -2.77 8.36
CA TYR A 132 18.54 -1.89 8.45
C TYR A 132 18.54 -0.73 7.46
N LEU A 133 19.70 -0.34 6.89
CA LEU A 133 19.78 0.70 5.86
C LEU A 133 19.00 0.32 4.60
N ILE A 134 18.87 -0.97 4.29
CA ILE A 134 18.08 -1.45 3.16
C ILE A 134 16.60 -1.09 3.35
N PHE A 135 16.07 -1.27 4.57
CA PHE A 135 14.69 -0.91 4.94
C PHE A 135 14.47 0.60 5.11
N ILE A 136 15.49 1.42 4.93
CA ILE A 136 15.37 2.89 4.91
C ILE A 136 15.43 3.37 3.47
N ILE A 137 16.49 2.98 2.74
CA ILE A 137 16.81 3.48 1.41
C ILE A 137 15.83 2.92 0.36
N VAL A 138 15.60 1.60 0.34
CA VAL A 138 14.74 0.98 -0.67
C VAL A 138 13.31 1.53 -0.59
N PRO A 139 12.69 1.67 0.60
CA PRO A 139 11.38 2.29 0.68
C PRO A 139 11.41 3.78 0.32
N LEU A 140 12.44 4.57 0.64
CA LEU A 140 12.50 5.97 0.18
C LEU A 140 12.58 6.10 -1.34
N CYS A 141 13.37 5.24 -2.00
CA CYS A 141 13.41 5.18 -3.46
C CYS A 141 12.05 4.77 -4.03
N GLY A 142 11.41 3.75 -3.45
CA GLY A 142 10.06 3.33 -3.83
C GLY A 142 9.01 4.44 -3.65
N ALA A 143 9.09 5.21 -2.57
CA ALA A 143 8.19 6.33 -2.31
C ALA A 143 8.35 7.43 -3.36
N THR A 144 9.59 7.74 -3.73
CA THR A 144 9.91 8.70 -4.81
C THR A 144 9.36 8.21 -6.16
N LEU A 145 9.61 6.95 -6.52
CA LEU A 145 9.12 6.38 -7.77
C LEU A 145 7.59 6.35 -7.81
N MET A 146 6.95 5.95 -6.72
CA MET A 146 5.51 5.94 -6.58
C MET A 146 4.92 7.35 -6.73
N GLY A 147 5.50 8.35 -6.06
CA GLY A 147 5.03 9.73 -6.15
C GLY A 147 5.19 10.37 -7.54
N LEU A 148 6.14 9.89 -8.36
CA LEU A 148 6.40 10.44 -9.70
C LEU A 148 5.67 9.70 -10.82
N PHE A 149 5.56 8.36 -10.73
CA PHE A 149 5.12 7.53 -11.85
C PHE A 149 3.76 6.87 -11.64
N TYR A 150 3.26 6.76 -10.41
CA TYR A 150 2.03 6.00 -10.17
C TYR A 150 0.82 6.93 -10.33
N PRO A 151 -0.16 6.58 -11.18
CA PRO A 151 -1.35 7.40 -11.36
C PRO A 151 -2.25 7.31 -10.12
N GLU A 152 -2.83 8.45 -9.72
CA GLU A 152 -3.88 8.46 -8.73
C GLU A 152 -5.16 7.84 -9.29
N THR A 153 -5.74 6.92 -8.50
CA THR A 153 -6.95 6.12 -8.81
C THR A 153 -8.19 6.60 -8.05
N LYS A 154 -8.04 7.50 -7.07
CA LYS A 154 -9.15 8.04 -6.29
C LYS A 154 -10.23 8.66 -7.16
N GLY A 155 -11.46 8.18 -6.97
CA GLY A 155 -12.67 8.77 -7.56
C GLY A 155 -12.87 8.47 -9.05
N LEU A 156 -12.13 7.51 -9.61
CA LEU A 156 -12.26 7.07 -10.99
C LEU A 156 -13.02 5.74 -11.07
N ALA A 157 -13.78 5.56 -12.14
CA ALA A 157 -14.33 4.25 -12.46
C ALA A 157 -13.20 3.30 -12.88
N LEU A 158 -13.35 2.00 -12.60
CA LEU A 158 -12.33 0.99 -12.92
C LEU A 158 -11.99 0.94 -14.43
N GLU A 159 -12.97 1.23 -15.27
CA GLU A 159 -12.81 1.30 -16.74
C GLU A 159 -11.96 2.49 -17.19
N GLU A 160 -12.01 3.60 -16.47
CA GLU A 160 -11.24 4.81 -16.77
C GLU A 160 -9.83 4.77 -16.20
N ILE A 161 -9.62 3.97 -15.15
CA ILE A 161 -8.27 3.66 -14.69
C ILE A 161 -7.53 2.90 -15.80
N ALA A 162 -8.18 1.94 -16.47
CA ALA A 162 -7.61 1.25 -17.62
C ALA A 162 -7.26 2.21 -18.77
N ALA A 163 -8.08 3.25 -19.00
CA ALA A 163 -7.80 4.33 -19.95
C ALA A 163 -6.46 5.02 -19.70
N LYS A 164 -6.12 5.28 -18.43
CA LYS A 164 -4.84 5.91 -18.04
C LYS A 164 -3.63 5.04 -18.35
N PHE A 165 -3.82 3.72 -18.51
CA PHE A 165 -2.78 2.78 -18.90
C PHE A 165 -2.77 2.46 -20.40
N GLY A 166 -3.65 3.10 -21.20
CA GLY A 166 -3.67 3.00 -22.66
C GLY A 166 -4.67 1.99 -23.23
N ASP A 167 -5.62 1.49 -22.44
CA ASP A 167 -6.74 0.69 -22.96
C ASP A 167 -7.79 1.59 -23.65
N ASP A 168 -8.38 1.09 -24.74
CA ASP A 168 -9.47 1.75 -25.46
C ASP A 168 -10.74 1.77 -24.60
N VAL A 169 -11.22 2.97 -24.27
CA VAL A 169 -12.45 3.15 -23.48
C VAL A 169 -13.63 3.27 -24.43
N ALA A 170 -14.60 2.37 -24.31
CA ALA A 170 -15.82 2.47 -25.12
C ALA A 170 -16.69 3.68 -24.73
N VAL A 171 -16.69 4.11 -23.45
CA VAL A 171 -17.49 5.23 -22.92
C VAL A 171 -16.82 5.86 -21.68
N ASP A 172 -16.60 7.18 -21.69
CA ASP A 172 -16.18 7.98 -20.51
C ASP A 172 -17.40 8.19 -19.59
N LEU A 173 -17.38 7.63 -18.36
CA LEU A 173 -18.55 7.58 -17.48
C LEU A 173 -18.55 8.67 -16.38
N THR A 174 -17.38 9.22 -16.06
CA THR A 174 -17.17 10.11 -14.89
C THR A 174 -17.44 11.56 -15.21
N HIS A 175 -17.37 11.95 -16.48
CA HIS A 175 -17.77 13.28 -16.93
C HIS A 175 -19.23 13.37 -17.39
N LEU A 176 -19.97 12.26 -17.40
CA LEU A 176 -21.40 12.28 -17.74
C LEU A 176 -22.20 12.95 -16.62
N SER A 177 -22.99 13.94 -16.99
CA SER A 177 -24.05 14.44 -16.11
C SER A 177 -25.01 13.29 -15.74
N ALA A 178 -25.69 13.40 -14.60
CA ALA A 178 -26.65 12.37 -14.17
C ALA A 178 -27.73 12.09 -15.24
N GLU A 179 -28.06 13.08 -16.07
CA GLU A 179 -28.96 12.93 -17.21
C GLU A 179 -28.35 12.16 -18.38
N GLU A 180 -27.07 12.37 -18.69
CA GLU A 180 -26.37 11.63 -19.76
C GLU A 180 -26.15 10.17 -19.39
N ARG A 181 -25.86 9.89 -18.12
CA ARG A 181 -25.76 8.52 -17.60
C ARG A 181 -27.09 7.78 -17.72
N ALA A 182 -28.20 8.45 -17.36
CA ALA A 182 -29.55 7.90 -17.51
C ALA A 182 -29.98 7.70 -18.98
N ARG A 183 -29.44 8.51 -19.91
CA ARG A 183 -29.65 8.31 -21.35
C ARG A 183 -28.88 7.11 -21.89
N LEU A 184 -27.63 6.94 -21.46
CA LEU A 184 -26.78 5.81 -21.85
C LEU A 184 -27.35 4.47 -21.36
N ASP A 185 -27.79 4.41 -20.10
CA ASP A 185 -28.47 3.21 -19.57
C ASP A 185 -29.72 2.87 -20.39
N LYS A 186 -30.51 3.87 -20.79
CA LYS A 186 -31.68 3.66 -21.65
C LYS A 186 -31.31 3.19 -23.06
N SER A 187 -30.23 3.69 -23.64
CA SER A 187 -29.81 3.26 -24.98
C SER A 187 -29.27 1.84 -24.99
N LEU A 188 -28.52 1.44 -23.95
CA LEU A 188 -27.98 0.08 -23.83
C LEU A 188 -29.10 -0.95 -23.64
N VAL A 189 -30.09 -0.66 -22.79
CA VAL A 189 -31.27 -1.52 -22.62
C VAL A 189 -32.05 -1.66 -23.93
N ASN A 190 -32.18 -0.58 -24.71
CA ASN A 190 -32.85 -0.66 -26.00
C ASN A 190 -32.06 -1.48 -27.04
N GLU A 191 -30.73 -1.39 -27.07
CA GLU A 191 -29.91 -2.22 -27.96
C GLU A 191 -30.01 -3.71 -27.62
N GLU A 192 -29.93 -4.08 -26.33
CA GLU A 192 -30.13 -5.47 -25.89
C GLU A 192 -31.53 -6.00 -26.25
N VAL A 193 -32.59 -5.19 -26.06
CA VAL A 193 -33.95 -5.58 -26.43
C VAL A 193 -34.08 -5.79 -27.94
N VAL A 194 -33.45 -4.92 -28.75
CA VAL A 194 -33.45 -5.04 -30.21
C VAL A 194 -32.68 -6.27 -30.70
N GLU A 195 -31.60 -6.68 -30.02
CA GLU A 195 -30.90 -7.92 -30.35
C GLU A 195 -31.72 -9.16 -29.97
N ILE A 196 -32.42 -9.16 -28.84
CA ILE A 196 -33.29 -10.26 -28.41
C ILE A 196 -34.48 -10.43 -29.37
N GLU A 197 -35.07 -9.35 -29.88
CA GLU A 197 -36.16 -9.43 -30.86
C GLU A 197 -35.72 -9.93 -32.25
N LYS A 198 -34.42 -9.88 -32.56
CA LYS A 198 -33.85 -10.33 -33.84
C LYS A 198 -33.35 -11.78 -33.82
N ALA A 199 -33.26 -12.41 -32.64
CA ALA A 199 -32.84 -13.80 -32.45
C ALA A 199 -34.03 -14.78 -32.47
#